data_AF-A0A976JFC0-F1
#
_entry.id   AF-A0A976JFC0-F1
#
_cell.length_a   1.000
_cell.length_b   1.000
_cell.length_c   1.000
_cell.angle_alpha   90.00
_cell.angle_beta   90.00
_cell.angle_gamma   90.00
#
_symmetry.space_group_name_H-M   'P 1'
#
loop_
_entity.id
_entity.type
_entity.pdbx_description
1 polymer ?
#
loop_
_entity_poly.entity_id
_entity_poly.type
_entity_poly.pdbx_seq_one_letter_code
_entity_poly.pdbx_strand_id
1 'polypeptide(L)'
;MRVVARRQAGWLFPLLWLTVIVSALSVVYVSHLCRQLYNELAKLEQEANALQVEWGRYLLEQSSWASLSRVEQMAISELNMRVPEPSEIVIVRTVDPSDM
;
A
#
# COMPACT_ATOMS: atom_id res chain seq x y z
N MET A 1 51.86 37.27 24.40
CA MET A 1 50.66 36.51 23.94
C MET A 1 49.43 37.34 23.58
N ARG A 2 49.34 38.66 23.84
CA ARG A 2 48.12 39.46 23.56
C ARG A 2 47.97 39.98 22.11
N VAL A 3 49.04 40.03 21.32
CA VAL A 3 49.03 40.57 19.94
C VAL A 3 48.50 39.55 18.92
N VAL A 4 48.78 38.26 19.13
CA VAL A 4 48.26 37.16 18.31
C VAL A 4 46.74 37.07 18.42
N ALA A 5 46.19 37.21 19.63
CA ALA A 5 44.74 37.24 19.87
C ALA A 5 44.03 38.39 19.12
N ARG A 6 44.67 39.56 19.00
CA ARG A 6 44.08 40.73 18.32
C ARG A 6 44.06 40.59 16.79
N ARG A 7 45.05 39.91 16.20
CA ARG A 7 45.03 39.56 14.75
C ARG A 7 44.16 38.32 14.47
N GLN A 8 44.13 37.34 15.36
CA GLN A 8 43.27 36.15 15.25
C GLN A 8 41.78 36.52 15.34
N ALA A 9 41.40 37.42 16.26
CA ALA A 9 40.01 37.88 16.38
C ALA A 9 39.47 38.52 15.08
N GLY A 10 40.33 39.21 14.32
CA GLY A 10 39.95 39.81 13.04
C GLY A 10 39.57 38.79 11.96
N TRP A 11 40.16 37.59 11.98
CA TRP A 11 39.87 36.54 10.98
C TRP A 11 38.77 35.57 11.43
N LEU A 12 38.48 35.48 12.73
CA LEU A 12 37.38 34.67 13.25
C LEU A 12 36.01 35.16 12.75
N PHE A 13 35.79 36.46 12.68
CA PHE A 13 34.52 37.02 12.17
C PHE A 13 34.19 36.60 10.72
N PRO A 14 35.07 36.83 9.72
CA PRO A 14 34.78 36.40 8.36
C PRO A 14 34.72 34.88 8.23
N LEU A 15 35.49 34.12 9.00
CA LEU A 15 35.42 32.66 9.01
C LEU A 15 34.07 32.14 9.52
N LEU A 16 33.55 32.71 10.62
CA LEU A 16 32.23 32.38 11.15
C LEU A 16 31.13 32.77 10.15
N TRP A 17 31.24 33.96 9.57
CA TRP A 17 30.28 34.43 8.57
C TRP A 17 30.23 33.50 7.35
N LEU A 18 31.40 33.09 6.84
CA LEU A 18 31.49 32.15 5.72
C LEU A 18 30.92 30.78 6.09
N THR A 19 31.20 30.27 7.29
CA THR A 19 30.63 29.01 7.78
C THR A 19 29.11 29.05 7.83
N VAL A 20 28.53 30.16 8.31
CA VAL A 20 27.07 30.34 8.36
C VAL A 20 26.46 30.37 6.96
N ILE A 21 27.09 31.04 6.00
CA ILE A 21 26.62 31.06 4.61
C ILE A 21 26.67 29.67 3.99
N VAL A 22 27.78 28.95 4.16
CA VAL A 22 27.92 27.58 3.67
C VAL A 22 26.86 26.68 4.29
N SER A 23 26.60 26.83 5.59
CA SER A 23 25.52 26.09 6.27
C SER A 23 24.15 26.41 5.68
N ALA A 24 23.81 27.69 5.49
CA ALA A 24 22.53 28.11 4.92
C ALA A 24 22.33 27.56 3.50
N LEU A 25 23.36 27.65 2.64
CA LEU A 25 23.31 27.11 1.28
C LEU A 25 23.20 25.57 1.29
N SER A 26 23.93 24.89 2.18
CA SER A 26 23.87 23.45 2.32
C SER A 26 22.47 22.97 2.72
N VAL A 27 21.82 23.65 3.66
CA VAL A 27 20.45 23.32 4.08
C VAL A 27 19.47 23.45 2.90
N VAL A 28 19.56 24.53 2.12
CA VAL A 28 18.70 24.73 0.93
C VAL A 28 18.96 23.65 -0.10
N TYR A 29 20.23 23.32 -0.36
CA TYR A 29 20.61 22.28 -1.31
C TYR A 29 20.08 20.90 -0.90
N VAL A 30 20.27 20.52 0.37
CA VAL A 30 19.74 19.26 0.91
C VAL A 30 18.21 19.22 0.85
N SER A 31 17.54 20.34 1.14
CA SER A 31 16.08 20.42 1.00
C SER A 31 15.62 20.19 -0.44
N HIS A 32 16.34 20.76 -1.41
CA HIS A 32 16.03 20.57 -2.83
C HIS A 32 16.23 19.11 -3.26
N LEU A 33 17.36 18.50 -2.89
CA LEU A 33 17.62 17.07 -3.15
C LEU A 33 16.54 16.20 -2.50
N CYS A 34 16.22 16.46 -1.23
CA CYS A 34 15.18 15.74 -0.51
C CYS A 34 13.86 15.78 -1.28
N ARG A 35 13.44 16.95 -1.76
CA ARG A 35 12.22 17.08 -2.58
C ARG A 35 12.30 16.27 -3.88
N GLN A 36 13.45 16.25 -4.56
CA GLN A 36 13.62 15.46 -5.78
C GLN A 36 13.50 13.95 -5.50
N LEU A 37 14.21 13.45 -4.49
CA LEU A 37 14.16 12.04 -4.09
C LEU A 37 12.75 11.62 -3.64
N TYR A 38 12.07 12.48 -2.87
CA TYR A 38 10.69 12.22 -2.48
C TYR A 38 9.73 12.16 -3.67
N ASN A 39 9.91 13.03 -4.67
CA ASN A 39 9.08 12.99 -5.87
C ASN A 39 9.28 11.69 -6.66
N GLU A 40 10.52 11.22 -6.77
CA GLU A 40 10.83 9.95 -7.43
C GLU A 40 10.23 8.76 -6.67
N LEU A 41 10.39 8.73 -5.34
CA LEU A 41 9.78 7.72 -4.50
C LEU A 41 8.25 7.72 -4.64
N ALA A 42 7.61 8.89 -4.56
CA ALA A 42 6.17 9.02 -4.69
C ALA A 42 5.66 8.52 -6.06
N LYS A 43 6.44 8.72 -7.12
CA LYS A 43 6.10 8.21 -8.46
C LYS A 43 6.14 6.68 -8.49
N LEU A 44 7.20 6.06 -7.95
CA LEU A 44 7.32 4.60 -7.86
C LEU A 44 6.19 3.99 -7.02
N GLU A 45 5.83 4.62 -5.90
CA GLU A 45 4.70 4.19 -5.08
C GLU A 45 3.37 4.30 -5.82
N GLN A 46 3.16 5.36 -6.62
CA GLN A 46 1.96 5.49 -7.46
C GLN A 46 1.87 4.38 -8.50
N GLU A 47 2.99 4.04 -9.17
CA GLU A 47 3.05 2.93 -10.12
C GLU A 47 2.74 1.59 -9.45
N ALA A 48 3.34 1.33 -8.28
CA ALA A 48 3.07 0.13 -7.50
C ALA A 48 1.60 0.02 -7.07
N ASN A 49 1.01 1.12 -6.59
CA ASN A 49 -0.40 1.17 -6.21
C ASN A 49 -1.33 0.93 -7.40
N ALA A 50 -1.01 1.50 -8.57
CA ALA A 50 -1.79 1.26 -9.79
C ALA A 50 -1.78 -0.24 -10.17
N LEU A 51 -0.61 -0.87 -10.09
CA LEU A 51 -0.46 -2.31 -10.35
C LEU A 51 -1.22 -3.16 -9.34
N GLN A 52 -1.20 -2.78 -8.06
CA GLN A 52 -1.94 -3.44 -6.98
C GLN A 52 -3.46 -3.39 -7.24
N VAL A 53 -3.98 -2.25 -7.68
CA VAL A 53 -5.40 -2.09 -8.05
C VAL A 53 -5.75 -3.00 -9.23
N GLU A 54 -4.91 -3.04 -10.26
CA GLU A 54 -5.12 -3.89 -11.43
C GLU A 54 -5.10 -5.39 -11.05
N TRP A 55 -4.15 -5.80 -10.22
CA TRP A 55 -4.10 -7.14 -9.63
C TRP A 55 -5.37 -7.47 -8.84
N GLY A 56 -5.86 -6.53 -8.03
CA GLY A 56 -7.12 -6.68 -7.31
C GLY A 56 -8.30 -6.89 -8.25
N ARG A 57 -8.35 -6.17 -9.38
CA ARG A 57 -9.37 -6.37 -10.41
C ARG A 57 -9.29 -7.76 -11.01
N TYR A 58 -8.10 -8.22 -11.41
CA TYR A 58 -7.91 -9.58 -11.93
C TYR A 58 -8.26 -10.66 -10.91
N LEU A 59 -7.97 -10.44 -9.63
CA LEU A 59 -8.32 -11.40 -8.58
C LEU A 59 -9.85 -11.48 -8.37
N LEU A 60 -10.55 -10.35 -8.44
CA LEU A 60 -12.02 -10.31 -8.39
C LEU A 60 -12.64 -11.00 -9.61
N GLU A 61 -12.08 -10.73 -10.80
CA GLU A 61 -12.44 -11.45 -12.02
C GLU A 61 -12.22 -12.95 -11.84
N GLN A 62 -11.05 -13.39 -11.33
CA GLN A 62 -10.76 -14.82 -11.14
C GLN A 62 -11.63 -15.47 -10.06
N SER A 63 -11.88 -14.79 -8.94
CA SER A 63 -12.70 -15.31 -7.84
C SER A 63 -14.14 -15.57 -8.26
N SER A 64 -14.64 -14.83 -9.26
CA SER A 64 -15.96 -15.04 -9.84
C SER A 64 -16.04 -16.33 -10.67
N TRP A 65 -14.90 -16.86 -11.16
CA TRP A 65 -14.85 -18.04 -12.03
C TRP A 65 -14.27 -19.29 -11.34
N ALA A 66 -13.44 -19.14 -10.31
CA ALA A 66 -12.55 -20.21 -9.86
C ALA A 66 -13.15 -21.23 -8.88
N SER A 67 -14.12 -20.89 -8.03
CA SER A 67 -14.69 -21.85 -7.06
C SER A 67 -16.13 -22.26 -7.34
N LEU A 68 -17.01 -21.31 -7.70
CA LEU A 68 -18.44 -21.61 -7.85
C LEU A 68 -18.76 -22.30 -9.17
N SER A 69 -18.28 -21.73 -10.29
CA SER A 69 -18.57 -22.25 -11.65
C SER A 69 -18.02 -23.66 -11.88
N ARG A 70 -16.81 -23.95 -11.40
CA ARG A 70 -16.19 -25.27 -11.55
C ARG A 70 -16.90 -26.35 -10.72
N VAL A 71 -17.30 -26.02 -9.49
CA VAL A 71 -18.02 -26.94 -8.60
C VAL A 71 -19.44 -27.17 -9.11
N GLU A 72 -20.12 -26.12 -9.57
CA GLU A 72 -21.44 -26.21 -10.20
C GLU A 72 -21.41 -27.07 -11.47
N GLN A 73 -20.42 -26.87 -12.35
CA GLN A 73 -20.27 -27.71 -13.54
C GLN A 73 -20.05 -29.17 -13.18
N MET A 74 -19.16 -29.51 -12.23
CA MET A 74 -18.99 -30.91 -11.79
C MET A 74 -20.25 -31.46 -11.12
N ALA A 75 -20.98 -30.67 -10.34
CA ALA A 75 -22.24 -31.09 -9.71
C ALA A 75 -23.30 -31.43 -10.77
N ILE A 76 -23.40 -30.62 -11.82
CA ILE A 76 -24.36 -30.87 -12.91
C ILE A 76 -23.88 -32.02 -13.81
N SER A 77 -22.60 -32.07 -14.18
CA SER A 77 -22.10 -33.02 -15.18
C SER A 77 -21.76 -34.41 -14.63
N GLU A 78 -21.12 -34.49 -13.46
CA GLU A 78 -20.70 -35.76 -12.85
C GLU A 78 -21.74 -36.31 -11.88
N LEU A 79 -22.41 -35.42 -11.13
CA LEU A 79 -23.39 -35.82 -10.10
C LEU A 79 -24.85 -35.71 -10.58
N ASN A 80 -25.11 -35.26 -11.82
CA ASN A 80 -26.45 -35.05 -12.38
C ASN A 80 -27.36 -34.19 -11.47
N MET A 81 -26.76 -33.29 -10.69
CA MET A 81 -27.51 -32.41 -9.80
C MET A 81 -28.29 -31.39 -10.64
N ARG A 82 -29.58 -31.24 -10.32
CA ARG A 82 -30.47 -30.21 -10.85
C ARG A 82 -31.01 -29.38 -9.70
N VAL A 83 -31.34 -28.13 -9.96
CA VAL A 83 -32.05 -27.30 -8.98
C VAL A 83 -33.45 -27.88 -8.79
N PRO A 84 -33.85 -28.27 -7.56
CA PRO A 84 -35.16 -28.85 -7.30
C PRO A 84 -36.27 -27.82 -7.47
N GLU A 85 -37.42 -28.25 -7.98
CA GLU A 85 -38.59 -27.36 -8.11
C GLU A 85 -39.21 -27.06 -6.73
N PRO A 86 -39.97 -25.97 -6.56
CA PRO A 86 -40.62 -25.63 -5.29
C PRO A 86 -41.51 -26.74 -4.71
N SER A 87 -42.00 -27.63 -5.58
CA SER A 87 -42.79 -28.81 -5.25
C SER A 87 -41.99 -29.97 -4.65
N GLU A 88 -40.66 -29.99 -4.83
CA GLU A 88 -39.74 -31.03 -4.35
C GLU A 88 -39.09 -30.65 -3.00
N ILE A 89 -39.36 -29.44 -2.48
CA ILE A 89 -38.78 -28.92 -1.24
C ILE A 89 -39.65 -29.32 -0.04
N VAL A 90 -39.15 -30.22 0.80
CA VAL A 90 -39.80 -30.62 2.06
C VAL A 90 -39.13 -29.92 3.24
N ILE A 91 -39.89 -29.06 3.93
CA ILE A 91 -39.44 -28.41 5.17
C ILE A 91 -39.66 -29.39 6.33
N VAL A 92 -38.58 -29.98 6.83
CA VAL A 92 -38.64 -30.85 8.01
C VAL A 92 -38.70 -29.96 9.25
N ARG A 93 -39.83 -29.97 9.96
CA ARG A 93 -39.92 -29.39 11.31
C ARG A 93 -39.10 -30.28 12.24
N THR A 94 -38.04 -29.75 12.84
CA THR A 94 -37.30 -30.45 13.90
C THR A 94 -38.26 -30.76 15.03
N VAL A 95 -38.28 -32.02 15.46
CA VAL A 95 -39.15 -32.53 16.53
C VAL A 95 -39.02 -31.63 17.76
N ASP A 96 -40.16 -31.12 18.24
CA ASP A 96 -40.25 -30.32 19.46
C ASP A 96 -40.00 -31.27 20.66
N PRO A 97 -39.05 -30.98 21.56
CA PRO A 97 -38.69 -31.85 22.68
C PRO A 97 -39.81 -32.13 23.70
N SER A 98 -41.03 -31.65 23.48
CA SER A 98 -42.22 -31.95 24.30
C SER A 98 -42.90 -33.30 24.01
N ASP A 99 -42.48 -34.03 22.97
CA ASP A 99 -42.96 -35.40 22.66
C ASP A 99 -42.11 -36.52 23.32
N MET A 100 -41.37 -36.20 24.39
CA MET A 100 -40.63 -37.16 25.24
C MET A 100 -41.14 -37.19 26.68
#